data_AF-A0A291PGT3-F1
#
_entry.id   AF-A0A291PGT3-F1
#
_cell.length_a   1.000
_cell.length_b   1.000
_cell.length_c   1.000
_cell.angle_alpha   90.00
_cell.angle_beta   90.00
_cell.angle_gamma   90.00
#
_symmetry.space_group_name_H-M   'P 1'
#
loop_
_entity.id
_entity.type
_entity.pdbx_description
1 polymer ?
#
loop_
_entity_poly.entity_id
_entity_poly.type
_entity_poly.pdbx_seq_one_letter_code
_entity_poly.pdbx_strand_id
1 'polypeptide(L)'
;MTTHQDHTAPTPPRLFRAAGVQVRRYLIVDMNGQTRSLTDHQLSSRRMLLSLHGGNKDWLIRHYPRMVDGKPTDDWDDAAVADAIKRQALFKTYHLSQAAHVRLRQKGLRA
;
A
#
# COMPACT_ATOMS: atom_id res chain seq x y z
N MET A 1 -60.06 -14.60 -28.71
CA MET A 1 -58.69 -14.53 -29.23
C MET A 1 -57.89 -13.63 -28.32
N THR A 2 -57.10 -14.19 -27.41
CA THR A 2 -56.24 -13.46 -26.47
C THR A 2 -54.79 -13.68 -26.90
N THR A 3 -54.16 -12.64 -27.43
CA THR A 3 -52.74 -12.63 -27.80
C THR A 3 -51.89 -12.54 -26.53
N HIS A 4 -51.24 -13.66 -26.15
CA HIS A 4 -50.18 -13.67 -25.16
C HIS A 4 -48.94 -12.98 -25.76
N GLN A 5 -48.55 -11.82 -25.22
CA GLN A 5 -47.26 -11.22 -25.51
C GLN A 5 -46.21 -11.83 -24.59
N ASP A 6 -45.38 -12.71 -25.14
CA ASP A 6 -44.14 -13.17 -24.50
C ASP A 6 -43.20 -11.98 -24.28
N HIS A 7 -43.10 -11.56 -23.03
CA HIS A 7 -42.09 -10.59 -22.58
C HIS A 7 -40.81 -11.35 -22.24
N THR A 8 -40.07 -11.77 -23.26
CA THR A 8 -38.70 -12.27 -23.06
C THR A 8 -37.80 -11.07 -22.75
N ALA A 9 -37.66 -10.75 -21.46
CA ALA A 9 -36.71 -9.74 -21.01
C ALA A 9 -35.29 -10.11 -21.46
N PRO A 10 -34.51 -9.18 -22.05
CA PRO A 10 -33.15 -9.46 -22.44
C PRO A 10 -32.33 -9.80 -21.18
N THR A 11 -31.66 -10.95 -21.22
CA THR A 11 -30.74 -11.36 -20.16
C THR A 11 -29.72 -10.23 -19.95
N PRO A 12 -29.57 -9.69 -18.73
CA PRO A 12 -28.62 -8.61 -18.50
C PRO A 12 -27.21 -9.10 -18.88
N PRO A 13 -26.40 -8.28 -19.56
CA PRO A 13 -25.05 -8.68 -19.94
C PRO A 13 -24.31 -9.08 -18.67
N ARG A 14 -23.80 -10.32 -18.64
CA ARG A 14 -22.90 -10.78 -17.59
C ARG A 14 -21.71 -9.84 -17.59
N LEU A 15 -21.65 -8.94 -16.61
CA LEU A 15 -20.46 -8.16 -16.32
C LEU A 15 -19.36 -9.17 -16.01
N PHE A 16 -18.52 -9.44 -16.99
CA PHE A 16 -17.25 -10.10 -16.75
C PHE A 16 -16.52 -9.23 -15.74
N ARG A 17 -16.45 -9.67 -14.47
CA ARG A 17 -15.44 -9.14 -13.55
C ARG A 17 -14.12 -9.43 -14.23
N ALA A 18 -13.49 -8.39 -14.78
CA ALA A 18 -12.08 -8.46 -15.13
C ALA A 18 -11.38 -9.13 -13.94
N ALA A 19 -10.65 -10.22 -14.20
CA ALA A 19 -9.89 -10.92 -13.18
C ALA A 19 -9.11 -9.86 -12.39
N GLY A 20 -9.52 -9.67 -11.13
CA GLY A 20 -9.28 -8.42 -10.42
C GLY A 20 -7.79 -8.16 -10.29
N VAL A 21 -7.34 -7.00 -10.78
CA VAL A 21 -5.97 -6.52 -10.54
C VAL A 21 -5.80 -6.40 -9.03
N GLN A 22 -5.12 -7.38 -8.42
CA GLN A 22 -4.77 -7.32 -7.01
C GLN A 22 -3.67 -6.28 -6.85
N VAL A 23 -4.04 -5.10 -6.36
CA VAL A 23 -3.07 -4.04 -6.06
C VAL A 23 -2.51 -4.27 -4.66
N ARG A 24 -1.19 -4.44 -4.56
CA ARG A 24 -0.52 -4.55 -3.26
C ARG A 24 -0.68 -3.25 -2.49
N ARG A 25 -1.13 -3.35 -1.24
CA ARG A 25 -1.30 -2.22 -0.32
C ARG A 25 -0.38 -2.36 0.87
N TYR A 26 0.20 -1.24 1.29
CA TYR A 26 1.05 -1.13 2.46
C TYR A 26 0.32 -0.31 3.52
N LEU A 27 0.25 -0.85 4.74
CA LEU A 27 -0.24 -0.13 5.90
C LEU A 27 0.94 0.62 6.53
N ILE A 28 0.88 1.95 6.52
CA ILE A 28 1.98 2.83 6.94
C ILE A 28 1.42 3.80 7.97
N VAL A 29 2.20 4.10 9.01
CA VAL A 29 1.93 5.21 9.93
C VAL A 29 2.90 6.34 9.58
N ASP A 30 2.38 7.50 9.24
CA ASP A 30 3.23 8.67 8.92
C ASP A 30 3.82 9.33 10.19
N MET A 31 4.74 10.27 10.01
CA MET A 31 5.37 11.00 11.11
C MET A 31 4.40 11.87 11.93
N ASN A 32 3.19 12.12 11.44
CA ASN A 32 2.13 12.79 12.18
C ASN A 32 1.23 11.79 12.92
N GLY A 33 1.56 10.50 12.91
CA GLY A 33 0.81 9.44 13.56
C GLY A 33 -0.42 8.96 12.78
N GLN A 34 -0.63 9.39 11.54
CA GLN A 34 -1.78 8.96 10.74
C GLN A 34 -1.50 7.64 10.04
N THR A 35 -2.42 6.69 10.20
CA THR A 35 -2.41 5.42 9.47
C THR A 35 -2.95 5.60 8.05
N ARG A 36 -2.20 5.14 7.06
CA ARG A 36 -2.52 5.22 5.63
C ARG A 36 -2.37 3.85 4.96
N SER A 37 -3.29 3.53 4.05
CA SER A 37 -3.21 2.35 3.19
C SER A 37 -2.84 2.78 1.77
N LEU A 38 -1.57 2.60 1.41
CA LEU A 38 -1.00 3.11 0.16
C LEU A 38 -0.62 1.99 -0.81
N THR A 39 -0.74 2.26 -2.10
CA THR A 39 -0.31 1.35 -3.18
C THR A 39 1.13 1.63 -3.61
N ASP A 40 1.75 0.71 -4.36
CA ASP A 40 3.08 0.94 -4.95
C ASP A 40 3.15 2.22 -5.78
N HIS A 41 2.12 2.52 -6.58
CA HIS A 41 2.04 3.74 -7.38
C HIS A 41 1.95 5.01 -6.50
N GLN A 42 1.23 4.96 -5.38
CA GLN A 42 1.20 6.11 -4.47
C GLN A 42 2.56 6.33 -3.81
N LEU A 43 3.31 5.26 -3.55
CA LEU A 43 4.66 5.33 -2.98
C LEU A 43 5.75 5.71 -3.99
N SER A 44 5.46 5.77 -5.29
CA SER A 44 6.37 6.38 -6.26
C SER A 44 6.21 7.91 -6.34
N SER A 45 5.19 8.48 -5.69
CA SER A 45 4.98 9.92 -5.67
C SER A 45 5.87 10.59 -4.63
N ARG A 46 6.83 11.40 -5.09
CA ARG A 46 7.68 12.25 -4.25
C ARG A 46 6.89 13.07 -3.22
N ARG A 47 5.76 13.64 -3.63
CA ARG A 47 4.86 14.40 -2.73
C ARG A 47 4.30 13.52 -1.62
N MET A 48 3.95 12.27 -1.93
CA MET A 48 3.48 11.31 -0.93
C MET A 48 4.61 10.93 0.03
N LEU A 49 5.81 10.64 -0.47
CA LEU A 49 6.98 10.32 0.36
C LEU A 49 7.33 11.44 1.33
N LEU A 50 7.31 12.69 0.85
CA LEU A 50 7.50 13.88 1.68
C LEU A 50 6.38 14.04 2.72
N SER A 51 5.13 13.81 2.34
CA SER A 51 3.98 13.87 3.27
C SER A 51 4.08 12.82 4.38
N LEU A 52 4.61 11.62 4.10
CA LEU A 52 4.80 10.58 5.10
C LEU A 52 5.84 10.97 6.16
N HIS A 53 6.75 11.89 5.81
CA HIS A 53 7.80 12.41 6.67
C HIS A 53 7.53 13.82 7.19
N GLY A 54 6.25 14.20 7.30
CA GLY A 54 5.85 15.50 7.88
C GLY A 54 6.37 16.72 7.10
N GLY A 55 6.72 16.57 5.82
CA GLY A 55 7.31 17.67 5.04
C GLY A 55 8.81 17.88 5.26
N ASN A 56 9.49 17.01 6.02
CA ASN A 56 10.89 17.20 6.38
C ASN A 56 11.85 16.75 5.26
N LYS A 57 12.12 17.67 4.33
CA LYS A 57 13.08 17.49 3.22
C LYS A 57 14.50 17.21 3.72
N ASP A 58 14.99 17.97 4.68
CA ASP A 58 16.39 17.87 5.13
C ASP A 58 16.68 16.53 5.78
N TRP A 59 15.70 15.97 6.49
CA TRP A 59 15.79 14.62 7.04
C TRP A 59 15.89 13.58 5.92
N LEU A 60 15.10 13.71 4.86
CA LEU A 60 15.15 12.78 3.72
C LEU A 60 16.48 12.84 2.99
N ILE A 61 17.04 14.02 2.74
CA ILE A 61 18.36 14.18 2.11
C ILE A 61 19.44 13.53 2.98
N ARG A 62 19.39 13.75 4.29
CA ARG A 62 20.39 13.22 5.22
C ARG A 62 20.40 11.68 5.28
N HIS A 63 19.23 11.04 5.22
CA HIS A 63 19.11 9.59 5.43
C HIS A 63 19.04 8.79 4.11
N TYR A 64 18.60 9.41 3.03
CA TYR A 64 18.47 8.79 1.72
C TYR A 64 19.03 9.72 0.64
N PRO A 65 20.32 10.13 0.74
CA PRO A 65 20.90 11.07 -0.21
C PRO A 65 20.87 10.47 -1.62
N ARG A 66 20.46 11.28 -2.59
CA ARG A 66 20.63 10.90 -3.99
C ARG A 66 22.10 11.00 -4.34
N MET A 67 22.64 9.89 -4.83
CA MET A 67 24.04 9.76 -5.21
C MET A 67 24.20 9.95 -6.72
N VAL A 68 25.19 10.74 -7.13
CA VAL A 68 25.63 10.90 -8.53
C VAL A 68 27.14 10.80 -8.54
N ASP A 69 27.70 9.89 -9.34
CA ASP A 69 29.14 9.61 -9.42
C ASP A 69 29.79 9.35 -8.05
N GLY A 70 29.07 8.65 -7.17
CA GLY A 70 29.53 8.31 -5.82
C GLY A 70 29.51 9.48 -4.82
N LYS A 71 29.01 10.65 -5.20
CA LYS A 71 28.88 11.82 -4.32
C LYS A 71 27.40 12.12 -4.01
N PRO A 72 27.08 12.51 -2.77
CA PRO A 72 25.73 12.95 -2.43
C PRO A 72 25.41 14.28 -3.10
N THR A 73 24.14 14.44 -3.49
CA THR A 73 23.57 15.68 -4.01
C THR A 73 22.73 16.38 -2.95
N ASP A 74 22.23 17.59 -3.23
CA ASP A 74 21.30 18.33 -2.37
C ASP A 74 19.85 17.82 -2.46
N ASP A 75 19.69 16.56 -2.86
CA ASP A 75 18.40 15.91 -3.02
C ASP A 75 18.39 14.50 -2.45
N TRP A 76 17.20 13.95 -2.23
CA TRP A 76 17.01 12.58 -1.76
C TRP A 76 16.62 11.63 -2.91
N ASP A 77 16.90 10.35 -2.74
CA ASP A 77 16.53 9.28 -3.67
C ASP A 77 15.10 8.76 -3.36
N ASP A 78 14.15 9.08 -4.24
CA ASP A 78 12.74 8.67 -4.09
C ASP A 78 12.58 7.13 -4.03
N ALA A 79 13.41 6.38 -4.78
CA ALA A 79 13.33 4.93 -4.80
C ALA A 79 13.85 4.32 -3.49
N ALA A 80 14.95 4.86 -2.96
CA ALA A 80 15.50 4.42 -1.68
C ALA A 80 14.52 4.67 -0.52
N VAL A 81 13.90 5.86 -0.49
CA VAL A 81 12.86 6.20 0.51
C VAL A 81 11.66 5.25 0.37
N ALA A 82 11.14 5.07 -0.84
CA ALA A 82 9.99 4.20 -1.08
C ALA A 82 10.27 2.75 -0.66
N ASP A 83 11.45 2.22 -0.98
CA ASP A 83 11.83 0.85 -0.62
C ASP A 83 11.98 0.69 0.90
N ALA A 84 12.60 1.64 1.59
CA ALA A 84 12.71 1.63 3.05
C ALA A 84 11.33 1.59 3.73
N ILE A 85 10.38 2.43 3.27
CA ILE A 85 9.01 2.44 3.78
C ILE A 85 8.31 1.09 3.55
N LYS A 86 8.43 0.54 2.34
CA LYS A 86 7.81 -0.76 2.01
C LYS A 86 8.37 -1.88 2.89
N ARG A 87 9.70 -1.95 3.06
CA ARG A 87 10.35 -2.93 3.93
C ARG A 87 9.87 -2.80 5.37
N GLN A 88 9.80 -1.57 5.90
CA GLN A 88 9.32 -1.33 7.25
C GLN A 88 7.86 -1.77 7.43
N ALA A 89 6.98 -1.43 6.48
CA ALA A 89 5.58 -1.83 6.52
C ALA A 89 5.42 -3.36 6.51
N LEU A 90 6.17 -4.05 5.66
CA LEU A 90 6.16 -5.52 5.60
C LEU A 90 6.67 -6.14 6.89
N PHE A 91 7.81 -5.65 7.40
CA PHE A 91 8.40 -6.13 8.64
C PHE A 91 7.44 -5.98 9.82
N LYS A 92 6.85 -4.78 9.99
CA LYS A 92 5.87 -4.53 11.06
C LYS A 92 4.65 -5.42 10.95
N THR A 93 4.10 -5.57 9.73
CA THR A 93 2.93 -6.42 9.49
C THR A 93 3.23 -7.90 9.80
N TYR A 94 4.42 -8.38 9.42
CA TYR A 94 4.87 -9.74 9.73
C TYR A 94 4.94 -9.97 11.25
N HIS A 95 5.52 -9.03 12.00
CA HIS A 95 5.59 -9.14 13.46
C HIS A 95 4.21 -9.06 14.14
N LEU A 96 3.30 -8.23 13.63
CA LEU A 96 1.92 -8.18 14.12
C LEU A 96 1.20 -9.51 13.88
N SER A 97 1.37 -10.11 12.71
CA SER A 97 0.81 -11.43 12.40
C SER A 97 1.37 -12.52 13.31
N GLN A 98 2.69 -12.53 13.55
CA GLN A 98 3.29 -13.47 14.51
C GLN A 98 2.71 -13.31 15.92
N ALA A 99 2.63 -12.08 16.42
CA ALA A 99 2.08 -11.80 17.74
C ALA A 99 0.61 -12.24 17.85
N ALA A 100 -0.18 -12.02 16.80
CA ALA A 100 -1.55 -12.49 16.73
C ALA A 100 -1.62 -14.04 16.76
N HIS A 101 -0.77 -14.72 15.99
CA HIS A 101 -0.70 -16.19 15.98
C HIS A 101 -0.34 -16.76 17.36
N VAL A 102 0.67 -16.18 18.04
CA VAL A 102 1.05 -16.59 19.40
C VAL A 102 -0.12 -16.41 20.36
N ARG A 103 -0.83 -15.27 20.30
CA ARG A 103 -1.98 -14.98 21.15
C ARG A 103 -3.15 -15.93 20.89
N LEU A 104 -3.41 -16.32 19.64
CA LEU A 104 -4.45 -17.30 19.31
C LEU A 104 -4.11 -18.68 19.88
N ARG A 105 -2.85 -19.13 19.72
CA ARG A 105 -2.37 -20.39 20.30
C ARG A 105 -2.47 -20.42 21.83
N GLN A 106 -2.12 -19.32 22.50
CA GLN A 106 -2.27 -19.20 23.97
C GLN A 106 -3.73 -19.35 24.43
N LYS A 107 -4.69 -18.99 23.59
CA LYS A 107 -6.13 -19.16 23.86
C LYS A 107 -6.66 -20.55 23.46
N GLY A 108 -5.80 -21.48 23.05
CA GLY A 108 -6.19 -22.80 22.55
C GLY A 108 -6.87 -22.77 21.19
N LEU A 109 -6.86 -21.63 20.49
CA LEU A 109 -7.44 -21.47 19.17
C LEU A 109 -6.40 -21.78 18.10
N ARG A 110 -6.83 -22.40 16.99
CA ARG A 110 -5.97 -22.52 15.81
C ARG A 110 -5.84 -21.15 15.16
N ALA A 111 -4.58 -20.76 14.94
CA ALA A 111 -4.19 -19.58 14.16
C ALA A 111 -4.38 -19.86 12.66
#